data_AF-A0A923Y559-F1
#
_entry.id   AF-A0A923Y559-F1
#
_cell.length_a   1.000
_cell.length_b   1.000
_cell.length_c   1.000
_cell.angle_alpha   90.00
_cell.angle_beta   90.00
_cell.angle_gamma   90.00
#
_symmetry.space_group_name_H-M   'P 1'
#
loop_
_entity.id
_entity.type
_entity.pdbx_description
1 polymer ?
#
loop_
_entity_poly.entity_id
_entity_poly.type
_entity_poly.pdbx_seq_one_letter_code
_entity_poly.pdbx_strand_id
1 'polypeptide(L)'
;MLNTPEPDTHVACPMPLLAAADLQDNLMTAGHDLDRLQTLLSHACDELMQGFYGATDQIRSFVESAEANSQTPDMLAGVTRHLGTAITALQFQDMASQLIAHTHQRLRNCADRLARETMGDDDDGYTVVEEAPLRPNPVTQDEMDAGSVELF
;
A
#
# COMPACT_ATOMS: atom_id res chain seq x y z
N MET A 1 19.62 54.18 -18.00
CA MET A 1 19.41 52.92 -18.74
C MET A 1 19.27 51.82 -17.70
N LEU A 2 18.08 51.20 -17.60
CA LEU A 2 17.83 50.08 -16.70
C LEU A 2 18.46 48.83 -17.31
N ASN A 3 19.26 48.11 -16.52
CA ASN A 3 19.82 46.82 -16.87
C ASN A 3 18.77 45.75 -16.52
N THR A 4 18.10 45.18 -17.52
CA THR A 4 17.20 44.03 -17.34
C THR A 4 18.07 42.76 -17.33
N PRO A 5 17.99 41.88 -16.32
CA PRO A 5 18.66 40.59 -16.39
C PRO A 5 17.98 39.73 -17.46
N GLU A 6 18.77 39.15 -18.37
CA GLU A 6 18.29 38.14 -19.31
C GLU A 6 17.76 36.92 -18.55
N PRO A 7 16.70 36.26 -19.04
CA PRO A 7 16.19 35.05 -18.42
C PRO A 7 17.23 33.94 -18.54
N ASP A 8 17.63 33.34 -17.42
CA ASP A 8 18.42 32.12 -17.39
C ASP A 8 17.63 30.99 -18.08
N THR A 9 17.86 30.84 -19.39
CA THR A 9 17.38 29.68 -20.14
C THR A 9 18.18 28.48 -19.66
N HIS A 10 17.69 27.78 -18.63
CA HIS A 10 18.18 26.45 -18.27
C HIS A 10 18.03 25.55 -19.51
N VAL A 11 19.13 25.30 -20.21
CA VAL A 11 19.18 24.33 -21.30
C VAL A 11 19.01 22.95 -20.67
N ALA A 12 17.78 22.44 -20.65
CA ALA A 12 17.52 21.06 -20.28
C ALA A 12 18.28 20.15 -21.26
N CYS A 13 19.27 19.42 -20.77
CA CYS A 13 19.98 18.44 -21.58
C CYS A 13 19.05 17.22 -21.73
N PRO A 14 18.60 16.87 -22.95
CA PRO A 14 17.67 15.77 -23.14
C PRO A 14 18.30 14.44 -22.71
N MET A 15 17.54 13.62 -21.97
CA MET A 15 17.96 12.27 -21.59
C MET A 15 18.18 11.41 -22.85
N PRO A 16 19.26 10.62 -22.95
CA PRO A 16 19.42 9.66 -24.06
C PRO A 16 18.26 8.67 -24.10
N LEU A 17 17.69 8.43 -25.29
CA LEU A 17 16.51 7.57 -25.49
C LEU A 17 16.67 6.17 -24.87
N LEU A 18 17.84 5.55 -25.05
CA LEU A 18 18.13 4.24 -24.48
C LEU A 18 18.07 4.25 -22.94
N ALA A 19 18.60 5.30 -22.31
CA ALA A 19 18.54 5.45 -20.85
C ALA A 19 17.11 5.72 -20.36
N ALA A 20 16.30 6.41 -21.17
CA ALA A 20 14.88 6.63 -20.88
C ALA A 20 14.07 5.33 -20.97
N ALA A 21 14.32 4.51 -22.00
CA ALA A 21 13.72 3.19 -22.14
C ALA A 21 14.08 2.27 -20.97
N ASP A 22 15.37 2.18 -20.63
CA ASP A 22 15.84 1.37 -19.50
C ASP A 22 15.17 1.82 -18.19
N LEU A 23 15.06 3.12 -17.95
CA LEU A 23 14.40 3.65 -16.75
C LEU A 23 12.90 3.36 -16.76
N GLN A 24 12.22 3.51 -17.90
CA GLN A 24 10.80 3.19 -18.04
C GLN A 24 10.54 1.71 -17.73
N ASP A 25 11.35 0.79 -18.27
CA ASP A 25 11.24 -0.65 -18.01
C ASP A 25 11.47 -0.99 -16.53
N ASN A 26 12.44 -0.33 -15.88
CA ASN A 26 12.66 -0.48 -14.44
C ASN A 26 11.46 0.01 -13.61
N LEU A 27 10.85 1.15 -13.97
CA LEU A 27 9.66 1.66 -13.29
C LEU A 27 8.46 0.73 -13.47
N MET A 28 8.28 0.17 -14.67
CA MET A 28 7.25 -0.82 -14.98
C MET A 28 7.43 -2.12 -14.20
N THR A 29 8.67 -2.61 -14.11
CA THR A 29 9.03 -3.81 -13.34
C THR A 29 8.75 -3.59 -11.85
N ALA A 30 9.19 -2.46 -11.30
CA ALA A 30 8.89 -2.09 -9.91
C ALA A 30 7.39 -1.98 -9.65
N GLY A 31 6.61 -1.49 -10.63
CA GLY A 31 5.16 -1.46 -10.55
C GLY A 31 4.54 -2.86 -10.42
N HIS A 32 4.92 -3.79 -11.29
CA HIS A 32 4.44 -5.17 -11.23
C HIS A 32 4.85 -5.89 -9.93
N ASP A 33 6.05 -5.61 -9.41
CA ASP A 33 6.52 -6.15 -8.13
C ASP A 33 5.67 -5.63 -6.95
N LEU A 34 5.22 -4.37 -6.99
CA LEU A 34 4.30 -3.81 -5.99
C LEU A 34 2.92 -4.47 -6.04
N ASP A 35 2.36 -4.74 -7.22
CA ASP A 35 1.09 -5.47 -7.36
C ASP A 35 1.19 -6.88 -6.79
N ARG A 36 2.30 -7.57 -7.09
CA ARG A 36 2.58 -8.89 -6.54
C ARG A 36 2.75 -8.84 -5.03
N LEU A 37 3.47 -7.85 -4.51
CA LEU A 37 3.68 -7.66 -3.08
C LEU A 37 2.35 -7.41 -2.35
N GLN A 38 1.47 -6.57 -2.93
CA GLN A 38 0.14 -6.33 -2.39
C GLN A 38 -0.66 -7.63 -2.28
N THR A 39 -0.68 -8.43 -3.35
CA THR A 39 -1.39 -9.72 -3.37
C THR A 39 -0.85 -10.68 -2.31
N LEU A 40 0.48 -10.79 -2.19
CA LEU A 40 1.13 -11.65 -1.18
C LEU A 40 0.81 -11.21 0.25
N LEU A 41 0.82 -9.90 0.51
CA LEU A 41 0.51 -9.35 1.83
C LEU A 41 -0.95 -9.57 2.21
N SER A 42 -1.89 -9.34 1.28
CA SER A 42 -3.31 -9.62 1.50
C SER A 42 -3.52 -11.09 1.85
N HIS A 43 -2.96 -12.02 1.06
CA HIS A 43 -3.10 -13.45 1.32
C HIS A 43 -2.50 -13.88 2.66
N ALA A 44 -1.30 -13.39 2.99
CA ALA A 44 -0.67 -13.69 4.27
C ALA A 44 -1.48 -13.17 5.47
N CYS A 45 -2.16 -12.03 5.33
CA CYS A 45 -3.03 -11.49 6.36
C CYS A 45 -4.33 -12.29 6.50
N ASP A 46 -4.91 -12.75 5.39
CA ASP A 46 -6.06 -13.66 5.41
C ASP A 46 -5.72 -14.99 6.11
N GLU A 47 -4.58 -15.59 5.77
CA GLU A 47 -4.08 -16.82 6.44
C GLU A 47 -3.86 -16.59 7.94
N LEU A 48 -3.30 -15.44 8.32
CA LEU A 48 -3.07 -15.09 9.72
C LEU A 48 -4.39 -14.93 10.48
N MET A 49 -5.38 -14.24 9.91
CA MET A 49 -6.73 -14.11 10.49
C MET A 49 -7.39 -15.48 10.67
N GLN A 50 -7.35 -16.31 9.63
CA GLN A 50 -7.92 -17.65 9.69
C GLN A 50 -7.24 -18.52 10.76
N GLY A 51 -5.91 -18.43 10.87
CA GLY A 51 -5.14 -19.11 11.91
C GLY A 51 -5.56 -18.68 13.32
N PHE A 52 -5.77 -17.38 13.53
CA PHE A 52 -6.27 -16.84 14.80
C PHE A 52 -7.68 -17.31 15.15
N TYR A 53 -8.63 -17.24 14.21
CA TYR A 53 -9.98 -17.77 14.43
C TYR A 53 -9.96 -19.27 14.74
N GLY A 54 -9.20 -20.07 13.98
CA GLY A 54 -9.05 -21.50 14.21
C GLY A 54 -8.46 -21.84 15.58
N ALA A 55 -7.41 -21.11 16.02
CA ALA A 55 -6.84 -21.28 17.34
C ALA A 55 -7.85 -20.96 18.46
N THR A 56 -8.66 -19.92 18.27
CA THR A 56 -9.72 -19.51 19.21
C THR A 56 -10.78 -20.58 19.37
N ASP A 57 -11.24 -21.14 18.26
CA ASP A 57 -12.26 -22.19 18.26
C ASP A 57 -11.76 -23.47 18.94
N GLN A 58 -10.51 -23.85 18.69
CA GLN A 58 -9.88 -25.00 19.36
C GLN A 58 -9.76 -24.78 20.87
N ILE A 59 -9.36 -23.59 21.30
CA ILE A 59 -9.27 -23.25 22.72
C ILE A 59 -10.66 -23.30 23.36
N ARG A 60 -11.67 -22.68 22.74
CA ARG A 60 -13.05 -22.71 23.24
C ARG A 60 -13.58 -24.13 23.37
N SER A 61 -13.41 -24.96 22.34
CA SER A 61 -13.83 -26.37 22.37
C SER A 61 -13.12 -27.16 23.48
N PHE A 62 -11.82 -26.92 23.69
CA PHE A 62 -11.07 -27.53 24.78
C PHE A 62 -11.63 -27.12 26.15
N VAL A 63 -11.91 -25.83 26.35
CA VAL A 63 -12.51 -25.31 27.58
C VAL A 63 -13.90 -25.89 27.86
N GLU A 64 -14.75 -26.01 26.84
CA GLU A 64 -16.09 -26.61 26.97
C GLU A 64 -16.03 -28.11 27.30
N SER A 65 -14.99 -28.80 26.83
CA SER A 65 -14.79 -30.25 27.07
C SER A 65 -14.07 -30.56 28.39
N ALA A 66 -13.37 -29.59 28.98
CA ALA A 66 -12.68 -29.74 30.26
C ALA A 66 -13.64 -29.38 31.41
N GLU A 67 -13.90 -30.31 32.34
CA GLU A 67 -14.64 -30.02 33.56
C GLU A 67 -14.04 -28.78 34.26
N ALA A 68 -14.90 -27.84 34.65
CA ALA A 68 -14.55 -26.46 35.01
C ALA A 68 -13.46 -26.37 36.10
N ASN A 69 -12.19 -26.25 35.68
CA ASN A 69 -11.10 -25.81 36.53
C ASN A 69 -11.13 -24.28 36.70
N SER A 70 -10.71 -23.79 37.87
CA SER A 70 -10.80 -22.37 38.24
C SER A 70 -9.94 -21.41 37.41
N GLN A 71 -9.01 -21.91 36.59
CA GLN A 71 -8.09 -21.11 35.76
C GLN A 71 -8.52 -20.99 34.29
N THR A 72 -9.49 -21.80 33.87
CA THR A 72 -9.96 -21.88 32.48
C THR A 72 -10.63 -20.59 31.98
N PRO A 73 -11.42 -19.85 32.79
CA PRO A 73 -12.04 -18.59 32.38
C PRO A 73 -11.03 -17.46 32.12
N ASP A 74 -10.00 -17.33 32.97
CA ASP A 74 -9.00 -16.26 32.85
C ASP A 74 -8.08 -16.47 31.64
N MET A 75 -7.73 -17.73 31.32
CA MET A 75 -7.01 -18.04 30.07
C MET A 75 -7.82 -17.65 28.84
N LEU A 76 -9.12 -17.95 28.82
CA LEU A 76 -9.99 -17.63 27.69
C LEU A 76 -10.09 -16.11 27.48
N ALA A 77 -10.26 -15.34 28.56
CA ALA A 77 -10.25 -13.87 28.51
C ALA A 77 -8.92 -13.31 27.98
N GLY A 78 -7.79 -13.91 28.38
CA GLY A 78 -6.47 -13.56 27.86
C GLY A 78 -6.35 -13.78 26.35
N VAL A 79 -6.84 -14.90 25.84
CA VAL A 79 -6.84 -15.23 24.40
C VAL A 79 -7.70 -14.25 23.62
N THR A 80 -8.93 -13.98 24.06
CA THR A 80 -9.85 -13.02 23.42
C THR A 80 -9.21 -11.63 23.31
N ARG A 81 -8.50 -11.17 24.35
CA ARG A 81 -7.79 -9.89 24.33
C ARG A 81 -6.63 -9.85 23.32
N HIS A 82 -5.85 -10.94 23.22
CA HIS A 82 -4.75 -11.01 22.24
C HIS A 82 -5.28 -11.02 20.80
N LEU A 83 -6.43 -11.65 20.55
CA LEU A 83 -7.09 -11.64 19.25
C LEU A 83 -7.60 -10.25 18.87
N GLY A 84 -8.25 -9.53 19.79
CA GLY A 84 -8.64 -8.14 19.57
C GLY A 84 -7.45 -7.27 19.20
N THR A 85 -6.31 -7.47 19.89
CA THR A 85 -5.05 -6.76 19.58
C THR A 85 -4.52 -7.11 18.19
N ALA A 86 -4.58 -8.38 17.78
CA ALA A 86 -4.15 -8.83 16.46
C ALA A 86 -5.04 -8.28 15.34
N ILE A 87 -6.36 -8.24 15.54
CA ILE A 87 -7.32 -7.63 14.61
C ILE A 87 -7.03 -6.12 14.45
N THR A 88 -6.80 -5.40 15.55
CA THR A 88 -6.37 -4.00 15.50
C THR A 88 -5.02 -3.84 14.78
N ALA A 89 -4.07 -4.75 15.00
CA ALA A 89 -2.79 -4.72 14.29
C ALA A 89 -2.94 -4.93 12.78
N LEU A 90 -3.92 -5.73 12.35
CA LEU A 90 -4.24 -5.92 10.94
C LEU A 90 -4.84 -4.66 10.29
N GLN A 91 -5.36 -3.70 11.05
CA GLN A 91 -5.76 -2.41 10.48
C GLN A 91 -4.57 -1.61 9.93
N PHE A 92 -3.33 -1.89 10.37
CA PHE A 92 -2.13 -1.35 9.71
C PHE A 92 -1.88 -1.96 8.32
N GLN A 93 -2.45 -3.14 8.01
CA GLN A 93 -2.35 -3.73 6.68
C GLN A 93 -3.19 -2.97 5.65
N ASP A 94 -4.37 -2.45 6.01
CA ASP A 94 -5.13 -1.58 5.12
C ASP A 94 -4.36 -0.30 4.77
N MET A 95 -3.68 0.30 5.76
CA MET A 95 -2.80 1.45 5.53
C MET A 95 -1.60 1.09 4.63
N ALA A 96 -0.96 -0.06 4.86
CA ALA A 96 0.13 -0.54 4.01
C ALA A 96 -0.33 -0.78 2.57
N SER A 97 -1.53 -1.34 2.39
CA SER A 97 -2.12 -1.62 1.08
C SER A 97 -2.41 -0.34 0.30
N GLN A 98 -2.91 0.70 0.98
CA GLN A 98 -3.12 2.04 0.40
C GLN A 98 -1.80 2.69 -0.02
N LEU A 99 -0.74 2.60 0.80
CA LEU A 99 0.58 3.13 0.47
C LEU A 99 1.21 2.41 -0.72
N ILE A 100 1.06 1.09 -0.82
CA ILE A 100 1.54 0.29 -1.95
C ILE A 100 0.80 0.69 -3.23
N ALA A 101 -0.54 0.77 -3.19
CA ALA A 101 -1.35 1.17 -4.34
C ALA A 101 -1.01 2.59 -4.83
N HIS A 102 -0.81 3.53 -3.90
CA HIS A 102 -0.40 4.90 -4.25
C HIS A 102 0.99 4.94 -4.87
N THR A 103 1.94 4.19 -4.31
CA THR A 103 3.30 4.08 -4.85
C THR A 103 3.26 3.49 -6.26
N HIS A 104 2.47 2.45 -6.49
CA HIS A 104 2.24 1.86 -7.80
C HIS A 104 1.74 2.90 -8.82
N GLN A 105 0.68 3.64 -8.48
CA GLN A 105 0.13 4.67 -9.37
C GLN A 105 1.15 5.78 -9.68
N ARG A 106 1.98 6.16 -8.70
CA ARG A 106 3.05 7.14 -8.92
C ARG A 106 4.13 6.63 -9.85
N LEU A 107 4.60 5.39 -9.69
CA LEU A 107 5.59 4.79 -10.58
C LEU A 107 5.04 4.68 -12.01
N ARG A 108 3.77 4.30 -12.15
CA ARG A 108 3.08 4.24 -13.43
C ARG A 108 3.02 5.61 -14.11
N ASN A 109 2.59 6.65 -13.39
CA ASN A 109 2.60 8.02 -13.90
C ASN A 109 4.02 8.47 -14.31
N CYS A 110 5.05 8.14 -13.54
CA CYS A 110 6.44 8.44 -13.90
C CYS A 110 6.85 7.74 -15.21
N ALA A 111 6.51 6.47 -15.38
CA ALA A 111 6.81 5.72 -16.60
C ALA A 111 6.09 6.30 -17.82
N ASP A 112 4.79 6.61 -17.69
CA ASP A 112 3.99 7.16 -18.79
C ASP A 112 4.46 8.58 -19.19
N ARG A 113 4.85 9.41 -18.21
CA ARG A 113 5.45 10.73 -18.47
C ARG A 113 6.80 10.63 -19.16
N LEU A 114 7.66 9.73 -18.71
CA LEU A 114 8.98 9.52 -19.29
C LEU A 114 8.85 9.08 -20.76
N ALA A 115 7.94 8.15 -21.04
CA ALA A 115 7.62 7.72 -22.40
C ALA A 115 7.22 8.90 -23.28
N ARG A 116 6.23 9.68 -22.85
CA ARG A 116 5.72 10.83 -23.60
C ARG A 116 6.79 11.89 -23.85
N GLU A 117 7.62 12.19 -22.85
CA GLU A 117 8.63 13.26 -22.92
C GLU A 117 9.87 12.87 -23.74
N THR A 118 10.19 11.57 -23.86
CA THR A 118 11.45 11.11 -24.49
C THR A 118 11.27 10.32 -25.78
N MET A 119 10.16 9.59 -25.92
CA MET A 119 9.89 8.72 -27.07
C MET A 119 8.99 9.40 -28.11
N GLY A 120 8.29 10.48 -27.73
CA GLY A 120 7.30 11.15 -28.59
C GLY A 120 5.98 10.39 -28.62
N ASP A 121 4.93 11.00 -29.21
CA ASP A 121 3.75 10.23 -29.60
C ASP A 121 4.12 9.44 -30.85
N ASP A 122 3.93 8.12 -30.82
CA ASP A 122 3.99 7.30 -32.03
C ASP A 122 2.87 7.75 -32.98
N ASP A 123 3.10 7.68 -34.29
CA ASP A 123 2.13 8.00 -35.36
C ASP A 123 0.79 7.21 -35.26
N ASP A 124 0.70 6.23 -34.36
CA ASP A 124 -0.45 5.34 -34.11
C ASP A 124 -1.25 5.65 -32.82
N GLY A 125 -0.89 6.66 -32.00
CA GLY A 125 -1.76 7.06 -30.88
C GLY A 125 -1.14 7.96 -29.81
N TYR A 126 -1.99 8.80 -29.20
CA TYR A 126 -1.63 9.66 -28.08
C TYR A 126 -1.36 8.84 -26.81
N THR A 127 -0.19 9.03 -26.18
CA THR A 127 0.09 8.47 -24.86
C THR A 127 -0.73 9.21 -23.81
N VAL A 128 -1.89 8.67 -23.44
CA VAL A 128 -2.73 9.21 -22.37
C VAL A 128 -2.04 8.96 -21.03
N VAL A 129 -1.40 10.00 -20.51
CA VAL A 129 -0.85 9.99 -19.15
C VAL A 129 -2.00 10.27 -18.19
N GLU A 130 -2.36 9.28 -17.36
CA GLU A 130 -3.31 9.52 -16.27
C GLU A 130 -2.78 10.60 -15.32
N GLU A 131 -3.67 11.45 -14.83
CA GLU A 131 -3.31 12.52 -13.91
C GLU A 131 -2.70 11.93 -12.62
N ALA A 132 -1.58 12.48 -12.19
CA ALA A 132 -0.87 11.97 -11.01
C ALA A 132 -1.80 12.04 -9.78
N PRO A 133 -1.67 11.11 -8.80
CA PRO A 133 -2.44 11.18 -7.57
C PRO A 133 -2.35 12.57 -6.92
N LEU A 134 -3.50 13.23 -6.78
CA LEU A 134 -3.59 14.65 -6.35
C LEU A 134 -3.04 14.90 -4.95
N ARG A 135 -2.96 13.86 -4.10
CA ARG A 135 -2.43 13.98 -2.73
C ARG A 135 -1.04 13.37 -2.63
N PRO A 136 -0.04 14.12 -2.10
CA PRO A 136 1.31 13.63 -1.92
C PRO A 136 1.41 12.52 -0.87
N ASN A 137 0.45 12.44 0.07
CA ASN A 137 0.33 11.36 1.04
C ASN A 137 -1.13 10.85 1.05
N PRO A 138 -1.38 9.58 0.72
CA PRO A 138 -2.74 9.04 0.68
C PRO A 138 -3.31 8.75 2.07
N VAL A 139 -2.46 8.60 3.10
CA VAL A 139 -2.91 8.28 4.46
C VAL A 139 -2.95 9.55 5.31
N THR A 140 -4.15 10.06 5.58
CA THR A 140 -4.41 11.10 6.58
C THR A 140 -5.29 10.53 7.70
N GLN A 141 -5.01 10.87 8.95
CA GLN A 141 -5.76 10.37 10.12
C GLN A 141 -7.27 10.65 10.07
N ASP A 142 -7.73 11.56 9.21
CA ASP A 142 -9.15 11.91 9.08
C ASP A 142 -10.02 10.79 8.47
N GLU A 143 -9.42 9.76 7.84
CA GLU A 143 -10.14 8.55 7.38
C GLU A 143 -10.20 7.45 8.46
N MET A 144 -9.60 7.68 9.63
CA MET A 144 -9.56 6.74 10.77
C MET A 144 -10.82 6.80 11.67
N ASP A 145 -11.74 7.74 11.46
CA ASP A 145 -12.94 7.91 12.30
C ASP A 145 -14.08 6.94 11.94
N ALA A 146 -13.72 5.71 11.58
CA ALA A 146 -14.66 4.59 11.45
C ALA A 146 -14.53 3.67 12.67
N GLY A 147 -14.92 4.20 13.83
CA GLY A 147 -15.26 3.40 15.01
C GLY A 147 -14.33 3.62 16.19
N SER A 148 -14.68 4.58 17.03
CA SER A 148 -14.30 4.60 18.44
C SER A 148 -14.46 3.22 19.05
N VAL A 149 -13.38 2.60 19.51
CA VAL A 149 -13.44 1.40 20.35
C VAL A 149 -14.02 1.83 21.69
N GLU A 150 -15.32 1.60 21.90
CA GLU A 150 -15.87 1.56 23.26
C GLU A 150 -15.22 0.38 23.98
N LEU A 151 -14.25 0.71 24.83
CA LEU A 151 -13.72 -0.21 25.84
C LEU A 151 -14.82 -0.42 26.88
N PHE A 152 -15.61 -1.49 26.72
CA PHE A 152 -16.34 -2.13 27.81
C PHE A 152 -15.55 -3.32 28.35
#